data_AF-A0A165B3B2-F1
#
_entry.id   AF-A0A165B3B2-F1
#
_cell.length_a   1.000
_cell.length_b   1.000
_cell.length_c   1.000
_cell.angle_alpha   90.00
_cell.angle_beta   90.00
_cell.angle_gamma   90.00
#
_symmetry.space_group_name_H-M   'P 1'
#
loop_
_entity.id
_entity.type
_entity.pdbx_description
1 polymer ?
#
loop_
_entity_poly.entity_id
_entity_poly.type
_entity_poly.pdbx_seq_one_letter_code
_entity_poly.pdbx_strand_id
1 'polypeptide(L)'
;QAYDATQQGHYQRQTAYQARSRRQQCRWPSPPSPHTTAETYQWLRLVFDPANRQLSKIITPFPGQLRSLAANPYDDRMIAAFCRYLSDSQRRVDLIQALYQSCWAPPALTGLSTDLYRCFRHVQDGLSQLSFYTRGYVDDYLRDGREVMRLARQLRYGLQQRRRHLHL
;
A
#
# COMPACT_ATOMS: atom_id res chain seq x y z
N GLN A 1 -36.73 28.17 -49.12
CA GLN A 1 -36.85 26.72 -48.86
C GLN A 1 -37.18 26.58 -47.38
N ALA A 2 -38.45 26.58 -47.01
CA ALA A 2 -39.39 25.43 -46.98
C ALA A 2 -39.57 24.99 -45.52
N TYR A 3 -40.63 25.53 -44.92
CA TYR A 3 -41.23 25.10 -43.66
C TYR A 3 -42.07 23.83 -43.87
N ASP A 4 -42.20 23.08 -42.76
CA ASP A 4 -43.37 22.35 -42.26
C ASP A 4 -43.75 20.92 -42.68
N ALA A 5 -44.04 20.16 -41.61
CA ALA A 5 -45.11 19.18 -41.38
C ALA A 5 -45.20 17.94 -42.32
N THR A 6 -45.66 16.74 -41.93
CA THR A 6 -46.52 16.32 -40.82
C THR A 6 -46.51 14.79 -40.74
N GLN A 7 -46.41 14.28 -39.50
CA GLN A 7 -47.27 13.27 -38.87
C GLN A 7 -47.38 11.79 -39.32
N GLN A 8 -47.41 10.99 -38.23
CA GLN A 8 -48.27 9.84 -37.90
C GLN A 8 -47.73 8.42 -38.08
N GLY A 9 -47.73 7.72 -36.94
CA GLY A 9 -47.52 6.28 -36.83
C GLY A 9 -47.83 5.79 -35.42
N HIS A 10 -49.11 5.84 -35.02
CA HIS A 10 -49.63 5.14 -33.86
C HIS A 10 -49.59 3.63 -34.10
N TYR A 11 -48.83 2.88 -33.30
CA TYR A 11 -49.11 1.47 -33.03
C TYR A 11 -48.83 1.13 -31.58
N GLN A 12 -49.92 0.90 -30.84
CA GLN A 12 -49.96 0.10 -29.62
C GLN A 12 -49.24 -1.23 -29.83
N ARG A 13 -48.37 -1.60 -28.89
CA ARG A 13 -48.31 -3.01 -28.46
C ARG A 13 -47.80 -3.13 -27.04
N GLN A 14 -48.78 -3.37 -26.17
CA GLN A 14 -48.63 -3.97 -24.86
C GLN A 14 -47.89 -5.30 -25.00
N THR A 15 -46.76 -5.45 -24.31
CA THR A 15 -46.18 -6.76 -24.01
C THR A 15 -46.04 -6.88 -22.51
N ALA A 16 -46.71 -7.89 -21.99
CA ALA A 16 -46.78 -8.24 -20.58
C ALA A 16 -45.37 -8.57 -20.05
N TYR A 17 -44.90 -7.77 -19.09
CA TYR A 17 -43.77 -8.15 -18.26
C TYR A 17 -44.22 -9.23 -17.28
N GLN A 18 -44.13 -10.48 -17.72
CA GLN A 18 -44.30 -11.64 -16.85
C GLN A 18 -43.16 -11.66 -15.83
N ALA A 19 -43.58 -11.51 -14.57
CA ALA A 19 -42.78 -11.75 -13.38
C ALA A 19 -42.09 -13.12 -13.46
N ARG A 20 -40.75 -13.10 -13.53
CA ARG A 20 -39.92 -14.19 -13.02
C ARG A 20 -39.10 -13.65 -11.87
N SER A 21 -39.71 -13.72 -10.70
CA SER A 21 -39.05 -13.66 -9.40
C SER A 21 -37.98 -14.76 -9.31
N ARG A 22 -36.77 -14.46 -9.81
CA ARG A 22 -35.55 -15.11 -9.33
C ARG A 22 -35.35 -14.59 -7.91
N ARG A 23 -35.88 -15.34 -6.94
CA ARG A 23 -35.45 -15.26 -5.55
C ARG A 23 -33.95 -15.57 -5.54
N GLN A 24 -33.13 -14.55 -5.73
CA GLN A 24 -31.73 -14.59 -5.34
C GLN A 24 -31.76 -14.83 -3.83
N GLN A 25 -31.56 -16.08 -3.45
CA GLN A 25 -31.28 -16.43 -2.08
C GLN A 25 -30.02 -15.64 -1.72
N CYS A 26 -30.16 -14.62 -0.88
CA CYS A 26 -29.04 -14.02 -0.17
C CYS A 26 -28.35 -15.16 0.58
N ARG A 27 -27.33 -15.74 -0.03
CA ARG A 27 -26.48 -16.74 0.59
C ARG A 27 -25.64 -15.98 1.59
N TRP A 28 -26.11 -15.91 2.82
CA TRP A 28 -25.32 -15.44 3.95
C TRP A 28 -23.99 -16.21 3.93
N PRO A 29 -22.83 -15.53 3.93
CA PRO A 29 -21.55 -16.21 4.01
C PRO A 29 -21.57 -17.09 5.25
N SER A 30 -21.25 -18.38 5.09
CA SER A 30 -21.05 -19.24 6.26
C SER A 30 -19.97 -18.62 7.15
N PRO A 31 -20.13 -18.64 8.48
CA PRO A 31 -19.12 -18.13 9.39
C PRO A 31 -17.78 -18.82 9.09
N PRO A 32 -16.67 -18.06 9.04
CA PRO A 32 -15.36 -18.61 8.73
C PRO A 32 -15.00 -19.71 9.73
N SER A 33 -14.50 -20.83 9.22
CA SER A 33 -14.05 -21.95 10.03
C SER A 33 -12.98 -21.49 11.04
N PRO A 34 -13.00 -21.98 12.29
CA PRO A 34 -12.12 -21.51 13.36
C PRO A 34 -10.62 -21.66 13.01
N HIS A 35 -10.27 -22.63 12.16
CA HIS A 35 -8.90 -22.84 11.67
C HIS A 35 -8.41 -21.68 10.78
N THR A 36 -9.26 -21.18 9.89
CA THR A 36 -8.95 -20.06 8.98
C THR A 36 -8.69 -18.77 9.76
N THR A 37 -9.47 -18.58 10.82
CA THR A 37 -9.32 -17.45 11.74
C THR A 37 -7.97 -17.54 12.48
N ALA A 38 -7.62 -18.71 13.03
CA ALA A 38 -6.35 -18.92 13.73
C ALA A 38 -5.11 -18.68 12.83
N GLU A 39 -5.10 -19.21 11.61
CA GLU A 39 -4.03 -18.98 10.62
C GLU A 39 -3.85 -17.49 10.29
N THR A 40 -4.98 -16.78 10.15
CA THR A 40 -5.02 -15.34 9.90
C THR A 40 -4.39 -14.53 11.03
N TYR A 41 -4.76 -14.81 12.28
CA TYR A 41 -4.13 -14.17 13.44
C TYR A 41 -2.63 -14.47 13.54
N GLN A 42 -2.25 -15.73 13.27
CA GLN A 42 -0.85 -16.15 13.36
C GLN A 42 0.01 -15.40 12.35
N TRP A 43 -0.42 -15.30 11.09
CA TRP A 43 0.32 -14.55 10.08
C TRP A 43 0.43 -13.06 10.43
N LEU A 44 -0.65 -12.45 10.94
CA LEU A 44 -0.62 -11.06 11.39
C LEU A 44 0.44 -10.84 12.48
N ARG A 45 0.46 -11.72 13.50
CA ARG A 45 1.37 -11.61 14.64
C ARG A 45 2.83 -11.88 14.27
N LEU A 46 3.08 -12.86 13.40
CA LEU A 46 4.44 -13.30 13.07
C LEU A 46 5.06 -12.48 11.94
N VAL A 47 4.28 -12.04 10.96
CA VAL A 47 4.78 -11.38 9.74
C VAL A 47 4.39 -9.91 9.73
N PHE A 48 3.09 -9.62 9.73
CA PHE A 48 2.58 -8.28 9.47
C PHE A 48 2.98 -7.26 10.53
N ASP A 49 2.69 -7.54 11.81
CA ASP A 49 2.92 -6.60 12.90
C ASP A 49 4.42 -6.28 13.08
N PRO A 50 5.33 -7.29 13.07
CA PRO A 50 6.77 -7.04 13.09
C PRO A 50 7.26 -6.25 11.87
N ALA A 51 6.79 -6.59 10.66
CA ALA A 51 7.17 -5.88 9.44
C ALA A 51 6.69 -4.42 9.44
N ASN A 52 5.43 -4.18 9.80
CA ASN A 52 4.85 -2.84 9.91
C ASN A 52 5.55 -1.97 10.97
N ARG A 53 6.01 -2.59 12.07
CA ARG A 53 6.84 -1.91 13.07
C ARG A 53 8.18 -1.46 12.48
N GLN A 54 8.86 -2.31 11.71
CA GLN A 54 10.11 -1.92 11.05
C GLN A 54 9.87 -0.83 10.00
N LEU A 55 8.81 -0.94 9.20
CA LEU A 55 8.42 0.12 8.25
C LEU A 55 8.21 1.46 8.96
N SER A 56 7.60 1.47 10.14
CA SER A 56 7.47 2.68 10.96
C SER A 56 8.80 3.32 11.29
N LYS A 57 9.78 2.50 11.67
CA LYS A 57 11.12 2.96 12.07
C LYS A 57 11.93 3.54 10.91
N ILE A 58 11.51 3.29 9.67
CA ILE A 58 12.08 3.91 8.47
C ILE A 58 11.26 5.15 8.08
N ILE A 59 9.96 4.97 7.85
CA ILE A 59 9.09 6.00 7.23
C ILE A 59 8.83 7.19 8.16
N THR A 60 8.66 6.96 9.47
CA THR A 60 8.35 8.04 10.43
C THR A 60 9.49 9.06 10.56
N PRO A 61 10.76 8.66 10.82
CA PRO A 61 11.86 9.62 10.97
C PRO A 61 12.30 10.29 9.66
N PHE A 62 11.97 9.72 8.49
CA PHE A 62 12.46 10.20 7.19
C PHE A 62 12.37 11.73 6.95
N PRO A 63 11.25 12.44 7.19
CA PRO A 63 11.18 13.88 6.97
C PRO A 63 12.08 14.66 7.91
N GLY A 64 12.30 14.15 9.13
CA GLY A 64 13.24 14.75 10.07
C GLY A 64 14.67 14.64 9.55
N GLN A 65 15.05 13.43 9.10
CA GLN A 65 16.37 13.19 8.49
C GLN A 65 16.61 14.09 7.27
N LEU A 66 15.60 14.23 6.42
CA LEU A 66 15.68 15.09 5.24
C LEU A 66 15.80 16.57 5.61
N ARG A 67 15.03 17.05 6.61
CA ARG A 67 15.15 18.44 7.09
C ARG A 67 16.52 18.72 7.69
N SER A 68 17.06 17.79 8.47
CA SER A 68 18.42 17.90 9.02
C SER A 68 19.45 18.01 7.91
N LEU A 69 19.37 17.16 6.89
CA LEU A 69 20.28 17.20 5.73
C LEU A 69 20.14 18.50 4.92
N ALA A 70 18.92 18.99 4.72
CA ALA A 70 18.66 20.20 3.95
C ALA A 70 19.19 21.49 4.61
N ALA A 71 19.57 21.46 5.89
CA ALA A 71 20.17 22.61 6.56
C ALA A 71 21.56 22.93 6.00
N ASN A 72 22.35 21.91 5.66
CA ASN A 72 23.60 22.05 4.90
C ASN A 72 23.96 20.70 4.23
N PRO A 73 23.63 20.48 2.96
CA PRO A 73 23.85 19.20 2.27
C PRO A 73 25.33 18.87 2.03
N TYR A 74 26.24 19.83 2.21
CA TYR A 74 27.68 19.64 2.06
C TYR A 74 28.42 19.53 3.40
N ASP A 75 27.70 19.58 4.54
CA ASP A 75 28.30 19.28 5.84
C ASP A 75 28.48 17.77 5.99
N ASP A 76 29.74 17.34 6.10
CA ASP A 76 30.14 15.94 6.30
C ASP A 76 29.38 15.27 7.45
N ARG A 77 29.08 16.01 8.53
CA ARG A 77 28.35 15.47 9.68
C ARG A 77 26.90 15.17 9.34
N MET A 78 26.26 16.03 8.55
CA MET A 78 24.87 15.84 8.11
C MET A 78 24.78 14.69 7.11
N ILE A 79 25.70 14.62 6.15
CA ILE A 79 25.79 13.50 5.20
C ILE A 79 26.06 12.19 5.94
N ALA A 80 27.01 12.15 6.87
CA ALA A 80 27.30 10.94 7.65
C ALA A 80 26.10 10.48 8.48
N ALA A 81 25.36 11.41 9.10
CA ALA A 81 24.15 11.08 9.84
C ALA A 81 23.06 10.50 8.91
N PHE A 82 22.89 11.09 7.72
CA PHE A 82 21.93 10.61 6.73
C PHE A 82 22.33 9.25 6.17
N CYS A 83 23.60 9.02 5.83
CA CYS A 83 24.14 7.74 5.41
C CYS A 83 23.90 6.64 6.46
N ARG A 84 24.14 6.95 7.75
CA ARG A 84 23.83 6.02 8.85
C ARG A 84 22.34 5.67 8.89
N TYR A 85 21.47 6.67 8.73
CA TYR A 85 20.03 6.43 8.63
C TYR A 85 19.68 5.51 7.45
N LEU A 86 20.29 5.70 6.27
CA LEU A 86 20.08 4.84 5.10
C LEU A 86 20.54 3.40 5.37
N SER A 87 21.74 3.21 5.94
CA SER A 87 22.26 1.88 6.29
C SER A 87 21.40 1.16 7.34
N ASP A 88 20.94 1.88 8.37
CA ASP A 88 20.03 1.33 9.38
C ASP A 88 18.67 0.94 8.77
N SER A 89 18.19 1.77 7.84
CA SER A 89 16.92 1.53 7.14
C SER A 89 17.00 0.33 6.20
N GLN A 90 18.13 0.15 5.51
CA GLN A 90 18.35 -1.03 4.66
C GLN A 90 18.33 -2.32 5.47
N ARG A 91 19.01 -2.36 6.62
CA ARG A 91 18.97 -3.51 7.53
C ARG A 91 17.53 -3.84 7.99
N ARG A 92 16.68 -2.83 8.16
CA ARG A 92 15.26 -3.03 8.48
C ARG A 92 14.46 -3.58 7.30
N VAL A 93 14.75 -3.14 6.07
CA VAL A 93 14.17 -3.72 4.85
C VAL A 93 14.52 -5.20 4.74
N ASP A 94 15.77 -5.58 5.00
CA ASP A 94 16.21 -6.97 4.95
C ASP A 94 15.44 -7.83 5.97
N LEU A 95 15.22 -7.30 7.19
CA LEU A 95 14.38 -7.96 8.20
C LEU A 95 12.92 -8.09 7.75
N ILE A 96 12.35 -7.06 7.12
CA ILE A 96 10.97 -7.11 6.59
C ILE A 96 10.87 -8.18 5.51
N GLN A 97 11.85 -8.24 4.60
CA GLN A 97 11.89 -9.23 3.53
C GLN A 97 11.98 -10.65 4.10
N ALA A 98 12.85 -10.89 5.08
CA ALA A 98 12.96 -12.19 5.75
C ALA A 98 11.64 -12.60 6.44
N LEU A 99 10.98 -11.66 7.14
CA LEU A 99 9.67 -11.91 7.74
C LEU A 99 8.62 -12.27 6.69
N TYR A 100 8.56 -11.51 5.59
CA TYR A 100 7.61 -11.74 4.51
C TYR A 100 7.82 -13.11 3.83
N GLN A 101 9.07 -13.57 3.72
CA GLN A 101 9.42 -14.87 3.15
C GLN A 101 9.26 -16.05 4.12
N SER A 102 9.10 -15.79 5.42
CA SER A 102 9.04 -16.86 6.44
C SER A 102 7.73 -17.65 6.44
N CYS A 103 6.63 -17.05 5.98
CA CYS A 103 5.31 -17.67 5.99
C CYS A 103 4.42 -17.07 4.91
N TRP A 104 3.72 -17.93 4.17
CA TRP A 104 2.77 -17.53 3.15
C TRP A 104 1.54 -16.86 3.79
N ALA A 105 1.02 -15.83 3.13
CA ALA A 105 -0.20 -15.18 3.57
C ALA A 105 -1.41 -16.09 3.33
N PRO A 106 -2.32 -16.23 4.32
CA PRO A 106 -3.57 -16.96 4.12
C PRO A 106 -4.44 -16.24 3.07
N PRO A 107 -5.30 -16.97 2.33
CA PRO A 107 -6.12 -16.38 1.25
C PRO A 107 -6.96 -15.18 1.68
N ALA A 108 -7.43 -15.16 2.93
CA ALA A 108 -8.19 -14.05 3.52
C ALA A 108 -7.37 -12.75 3.65
N LEU A 109 -6.04 -12.82 3.66
CA LEU A 109 -5.13 -11.68 3.82
C LEU A 109 -4.32 -11.34 2.58
N THR A 110 -4.57 -11.98 1.43
CA THR A 110 -3.81 -11.73 0.19
C THR A 110 -3.73 -10.23 -0.14
N GLY A 111 -4.86 -9.50 -0.04
CA GLY A 111 -4.86 -8.05 -0.28
C GLY A 111 -4.01 -7.26 0.71
N LEU A 112 -3.98 -7.64 1.99
CA LEU A 112 -3.13 -7.01 2.99
C LEU A 112 -1.65 -7.33 2.77
N SER A 113 -1.34 -8.58 2.40
CA SER A 113 0.01 -9.04 2.08
C SER A 113 0.58 -8.32 0.86
N THR A 114 -0.19 -8.19 -0.22
CA THR A 114 0.21 -7.48 -1.43
C THR A 114 0.51 -6.00 -1.14
N ASP A 115 -0.32 -5.34 -0.34
CA ASP A 115 -0.08 -3.95 0.04
C ASP A 115 1.17 -3.82 0.93
N LEU A 116 1.42 -4.78 1.83
CA LEU A 116 2.62 -4.83 2.66
C LEU A 116 3.86 -4.95 1.78
N TYR A 117 3.82 -5.88 0.81
CA TYR A 117 4.88 -6.08 -0.16
C TYR A 117 5.17 -4.80 -0.94
N ARG A 118 4.14 -4.21 -1.53
CA ARG A 118 4.26 -2.95 -2.28
C ARG A 118 4.86 -1.84 -1.43
N CYS A 119 4.42 -1.71 -0.17
CA CYS A 119 4.93 -0.69 0.75
C CYS A 119 6.43 -0.83 0.99
N PHE A 120 6.92 -2.02 1.37
CA PHE A 120 8.36 -2.17 1.64
C PHE A 120 9.21 -2.10 0.38
N ARG A 121 8.68 -2.53 -0.78
CA ARG A 121 9.35 -2.35 -2.08
C ARG A 121 9.55 -0.88 -2.42
N HIS A 122 8.53 -0.04 -2.26
CA HIS A 122 8.72 1.41 -2.41
C HIS A 122 9.74 1.96 -1.41
N VAL A 123 9.74 1.50 -0.15
CA VAL A 123 10.79 1.92 0.80
C VAL A 123 12.18 1.54 0.27
N GLN A 124 12.38 0.32 -0.21
CA GLN A 124 13.64 -0.14 -0.77
C GLN A 124 14.10 0.69 -1.97
N ASP A 125 13.18 0.99 -2.89
CA ASP A 125 13.48 1.82 -4.07
C ASP A 125 13.84 3.25 -3.64
N GLY A 126 13.08 3.84 -2.70
CA GLY A 126 13.36 5.17 -2.16
C GLY A 126 14.72 5.27 -1.47
N LEU A 127 15.08 4.27 -0.65
CA LEU A 127 16.40 4.20 -0.02
C LEU A 127 17.53 4.06 -1.05
N SER A 128 17.30 3.32 -2.14
CA SER A 128 18.29 3.15 -3.21
C SER A 128 18.57 4.47 -3.92
N GLN A 129 17.54 5.24 -4.26
CA GLN A 129 17.68 6.59 -4.83
C GLN A 129 18.46 7.51 -3.88
N LEU A 130 18.09 7.55 -2.61
CA LEU A 130 18.77 8.38 -1.61
C LEU A 130 20.25 7.98 -1.42
N SER A 131 20.57 6.70 -1.54
CA SER A 131 21.96 6.21 -1.53
C SER A 131 22.74 6.67 -2.76
N PHE A 132 22.14 6.71 -3.95
CA PHE A 132 22.77 7.30 -5.13
C PHE A 132 23.02 8.80 -4.95
N TYR A 133 22.06 9.52 -4.37
CA TYR A 133 22.25 10.93 -4.01
C TYR A 133 23.46 11.13 -3.09
N THR A 134 23.59 10.37 -1.99
CA THR A 134 24.72 10.55 -1.05
C THR A 134 26.11 10.26 -1.65
N ARG A 135 26.17 9.56 -2.78
CA ARG A 135 27.42 9.23 -3.47
C ARG A 135 27.77 10.19 -4.60
N GLY A 136 26.78 10.83 -5.21
CA GLY A 136 26.97 11.64 -6.42
C GLY A 136 26.39 13.05 -6.37
N TYR A 137 25.65 13.40 -5.30
CA TYR A 137 24.97 14.70 -5.13
C TYR A 137 24.07 15.10 -6.31
N VAL A 138 23.51 14.11 -7.03
CA VAL A 138 22.62 14.34 -8.16
C VAL A 138 21.19 14.55 -7.66
N ASP A 139 20.65 15.75 -7.87
CA ASP A 139 19.37 16.18 -7.33
C ASP A 139 18.16 15.35 -7.79
N ASP A 140 18.23 14.76 -9.00
CA ASP A 140 17.16 13.88 -9.50
C ASP A 140 16.94 12.69 -8.56
N TYR A 141 18.02 12.07 -8.07
CA TYR A 141 17.91 10.97 -7.12
C TYR A 141 17.34 11.40 -5.77
N LEU A 142 17.62 12.64 -5.33
CA LEU A 142 17.02 13.19 -4.12
C LEU A 142 15.53 13.42 -4.31
N ARG A 143 15.13 14.04 -5.43
CA ARG A 143 13.72 14.30 -5.76
C ARG A 143 12.94 12.98 -5.85
N ASP A 144 13.45 12.02 -6.59
CA ASP A 144 12.79 10.75 -6.84
C ASP A 144 12.71 9.92 -5.56
N GLY A 145 13.81 9.84 -4.79
CA GLY A 145 13.83 9.18 -3.48
C GLY A 145 12.82 9.78 -2.51
N ARG A 146 12.67 11.11 -2.47
CA ARG A 146 11.65 11.79 -1.65
C ARG A 146 10.23 11.43 -2.07
N GLU A 147 9.95 11.42 -3.38
CA GLU A 147 8.61 11.12 -3.89
C GLU A 147 8.24 9.66 -3.62
N VAL A 148 9.16 8.72 -3.87
CA VAL A 148 8.95 7.31 -3.58
C VAL A 148 8.72 7.08 -2.07
N MET A 149 9.47 7.76 -1.19
CA MET A 149 9.26 7.68 0.26
C MET A 149 7.92 8.30 0.70
N ARG A 150 7.45 9.34 0.01
CA ARG A 150 6.13 9.93 0.22
C ARG A 150 5.02 8.94 -0.13
N LEU A 151 5.14 8.24 -1.26
CA LEU A 151 4.21 7.17 -1.67
C LEU A 151 4.22 6.00 -0.67
N ALA A 152 5.40 5.57 -0.22
CA ALA A 152 5.54 4.51 0.77
C ALA A 152 4.80 4.86 2.09
N ARG A 153 4.86 6.13 2.51
CA ARG A 153 4.10 6.62 3.67
C ARG A 153 2.59 6.54 3.46
N GLN A 154 2.10 6.94 2.28
CA GLN A 154 0.67 6.85 1.96
C GLN A 154 0.18 5.41 1.95
N LEU A 155 0.95 4.49 1.35
CA LEU A 155 0.66 3.06 1.35
C LEU A 155 0.62 2.49 2.77
N ARG A 156 1.59 2.87 3.61
CA ARG A 156 1.60 2.44 5.03
C ARG A 156 0.38 2.94 5.79
N TYR A 157 -0.07 4.16 5.55
CA TYR A 157 -1.29 4.67 6.16
C TYR A 157 -2.51 3.83 5.74
N GLY A 158 -2.65 3.53 4.45
CA GLY A 158 -3.70 2.64 3.94
C GLY A 158 -3.66 1.24 4.57
N LEU A 159 -2.46 0.67 4.70
CA LEU A 159 -2.22 -0.61 5.39
C LEU A 159 -2.71 -0.60 6.83
N GLN A 160 -2.41 0.46 7.58
CA GLN A 160 -2.84 0.59 8.97
C GLN A 160 -4.36 0.70 9.09
N GLN A 161 -5.02 1.43 8.20
CA GLN A 161 -6.48 1.53 8.21
C GLN A 161 -7.11 0.17 7.90
N ARG A 162 -6.64 -0.52 6.85
CA ARG A 162 -7.12 -1.87 6.53
C ARG A 162 -6.92 -2.85 7.69
N ARG A 163 -5.77 -2.80 8.36
CA ARG A 163 -5.50 -3.62 9.55
C ARG A 163 -6.48 -3.36 10.69
N ARG A 164 -6.93 -2.12 10.89
CA ARG A 164 -7.92 -1.75 11.92
C ARG A 164 -9.33 -2.26 11.60
N HIS A 165 -9.70 -2.28 10.32
CA HIS A 165 -10.99 -2.81 9.87
C HIS A 165 -11.08 -4.34 9.92
N LEU A 166 -9.94 -5.03 9.95
CA LEU A 166 -9.87 -6.45 10.27
C LEU A 166 -10.12 -6.60 11.78
N HIS A 167 -11.39 -6.63 12.17
CA HIS A 167 -11.84 -7.02 13.52
C HIS A 167 -11.65 -8.52 13.70
N LEU A 168 -10.38 -8.87 13.84
CA LEU A 168 -9.88 -10.14 14.36
C LEU A 168 -9.30 -9.77 15.73
#